data_AF-A0A1M6VEM6-F1
#
_entry.id   AF-A0A1M6VEM6-F1
#
_cell.length_a   1.000
_cell.length_b   1.000
_cell.length_c   1.000
_cell.angle_alpha   90.00
_cell.angle_beta   90.00
_cell.angle_gamma   90.00
#
_symmetry.space_group_name_H-M   'P 1'
#
loop_
_entity.id
_entity.type
_entity.pdbx_description
1 polymer ?
#
loop_
_entity_poly.entity_id
_entity_poly.type
_entity_poly.pdbx_seq_one_letter_code
_entity_poly.pdbx_strand_id
1 'polypeptide(L)'
;IRIPPKYSVSEIVGYLKGKSSLIIFDRHANLKYKYGNRTFWCRGYYVDTVGKNTKKIREYINNQLKEDWMADQISLSEYIDPFTGEKVKGNK
;
A
#
# COMPACT_ATOMS: atom_id res chain seq x y z
N ILE A 1 -5.15 11.55 10.61
CA ILE A 1 -6.24 10.76 11.24
C ILE A 1 -6.24 11.12 12.72
N ARG A 2 -7.40 11.32 13.34
CA ARG A 2 -7.52 11.48 14.80
C ARG A 2 -8.08 10.17 15.36
N ILE A 3 -7.35 9.53 16.28
CA ILE A 3 -7.73 8.23 16.86
C ILE A 3 -8.04 8.45 18.35
N PRO A 4 -9.25 8.12 18.83
CA PRO A 4 -9.55 8.14 20.25
C PRO A 4 -8.61 7.17 21.02
N PRO A 5 -8.12 7.52 22.22
CA PRO A 5 -7.16 6.68 22.98
C PRO A 5 -7.66 5.27 23.31
N LYS A 6 -8.98 5.05 23.28
CA LYS A 6 -9.60 3.73 23.49
C LYS A 6 -9.35 2.74 22.36
N TYR A 7 -8.94 3.21 21.18
CA TYR A 7 -8.63 2.37 20.04
C TYR A 7 -7.12 2.32 19.82
N SER A 8 -6.62 1.12 19.55
CA SER A 8 -5.22 0.98 19.14
C SER A 8 -5.03 1.48 17.71
N VAL A 9 -3.84 2.03 17.43
CA VAL A 9 -3.48 2.46 16.07
C VAL A 9 -3.52 1.28 15.10
N SER A 10 -3.02 0.12 15.52
CA SER A 10 -2.99 -1.11 14.72
C SER A 10 -4.38 -1.57 14.32
N GLU A 11 -5.35 -1.52 15.21
CA GLU A 11 -6.75 -1.88 14.94
C GLU A 11 -7.36 -0.98 13.85
N ILE A 12 -7.19 0.34 13.99
CA ILE A 12 -7.71 1.31 13.02
C ILE A 12 -7.03 1.15 11.66
N VAL A 13 -5.71 1.00 11.63
CA VAL A 13 -4.96 0.82 10.38
C VAL A 13 -5.31 -0.51 9.72
N GLY A 14 -5.45 -1.58 10.49
CA GLY A 14 -5.90 -2.89 10.00
C GLY A 14 -7.29 -2.82 9.37
N TYR A 15 -8.23 -2.16 10.05
CA TYR A 15 -9.58 -1.93 9.52
C TYR A 15 -9.56 -1.13 8.22
N LEU A 16 -8.81 -0.02 8.18
CA LEU A 16 -8.69 0.84 6.99
C LEU A 16 -8.08 0.09 5.81
N LYS A 17 -6.96 -0.62 6.02
CA LYS A 17 -6.30 -1.42 4.98
C LYS A 17 -7.20 -2.54 4.47
N GLY A 18 -7.90 -3.25 5.37
CA GLY A 18 -8.80 -4.34 5.01
C GLY A 18 -10.01 -3.86 4.21
N LYS A 19 -10.75 -2.87 4.72
CA LYS A 19 -11.97 -2.38 4.04
C LYS A 19 -11.67 -1.69 2.72
N SER A 20 -10.59 -0.91 2.64
CA SER A 20 -10.19 -0.27 1.38
C SER A 20 -9.78 -1.31 0.33
N SER A 21 -9.06 -2.37 0.70
CA SER A 21 -8.71 -3.46 -0.22
C SER A 21 -9.96 -4.09 -0.84
N LEU A 22 -11.00 -4.38 -0.03
CA LEU A 22 -12.26 -4.91 -0.52
C LEU A 22 -12.96 -3.97 -1.51
N ILE A 23 -13.05 -2.68 -1.18
CA ILE A 23 -13.68 -1.67 -2.04
C ILE A 23 -12.93 -1.53 -3.38
N ILE A 24 -11.59 -1.55 -3.35
CA ILE A 24 -10.77 -1.42 -4.55
C ILE A 24 -10.95 -2.64 -5.45
N PHE A 25 -10.93 -3.86 -4.91
CA PHE A 25 -11.13 -5.06 -5.72
C PHE A 25 -12.56 -5.23 -6.23
N ASP A 26 -13.55 -4.66 -5.55
CA ASP A 26 -14.94 -4.63 -6.00
C ASP A 26 -15.12 -3.64 -7.18
N ARG A 27 -14.54 -2.43 -7.07
CA ARG A 27 -14.60 -1.41 -8.13
C ARG A 27 -13.71 -1.70 -9.33
N HIS A 28 -12.56 -2.33 -9.10
CA HIS A 28 -11.53 -2.59 -10.11
C HIS A 28 -11.26 -4.10 -10.18
N ALA A 29 -12.22 -4.84 -10.72
CA ALA A 29 -12.17 -6.30 -10.81
C ALA A 29 -10.94 -6.83 -11.56
N ASN A 30 -10.37 -6.03 -12.47
CA ASN A 30 -9.12 -6.31 -13.17
C ASN A 30 -7.90 -6.42 -12.22
N LEU A 31 -7.90 -5.67 -11.11
CA LEU A 31 -6.83 -5.72 -10.11
C LEU A 31 -6.84 -7.00 -9.29
N LYS A 32 -7.99 -7.63 -9.14
CA LYS A 32 -8.13 -8.90 -8.44
C LYS A 32 -7.28 -10.02 -9.06
N TYR A 33 -7.14 -9.99 -10.39
CA TYR A 33 -6.33 -10.97 -11.13
C TYR A 33 -4.84 -10.64 -11.09
N LYS A 34 -4.48 -9.35 -11.12
CA LYS A 34 -3.08 -8.90 -11.02
C LYS A 34 -2.49 -9.19 -9.62
N TYR A 35 -3.24 -8.94 -8.56
CA TYR A 35 -2.76 -9.10 -7.18
C TYR A 35 -3.10 -10.46 -6.54
N GLY A 36 -3.29 -11.52 -7.35
CA GLY A 36 -3.42 -12.94 -6.98
C GLY A 36 -4.09 -13.24 -5.61
N ASN A 37 -3.30 -13.11 -4.54
CA ASN A 37 -3.70 -13.28 -3.14
C ASN A 37 -4.66 -12.19 -2.58
N ARG A 38 -5.17 -11.28 -3.41
CA ARG A 38 -6.06 -10.16 -3.01
C ARG A 38 -5.45 -9.30 -1.88
N THR A 39 -4.14 -9.21 -1.83
CA THR A 39 -3.41 -8.33 -0.91
C THR A 39 -3.06 -7.05 -1.67
N PHE A 40 -3.78 -5.97 -1.38
CA PHE A 40 -3.55 -4.68 -2.05
C PHE A 40 -2.47 -3.84 -1.36
N TRP A 41 -2.40 -3.91 -0.03
CA TRP A 41 -1.42 -3.18 0.77
C TRP A 41 -0.28 -4.07 1.24
N CYS A 42 0.93 -3.51 1.36
CA CYS A 42 2.06 -4.14 2.04
C CYS A 42 1.69 -4.48 3.49
N ARG A 43 2.39 -5.42 4.14
CA ARG A 43 2.08 -5.83 5.52
C ARG A 43 2.31 -4.69 6.52
N GLY A 44 3.38 -3.93 6.36
CA GLY A 44 3.77 -2.84 7.25
C GLY A 44 2.85 -1.62 7.21
N TYR A 45 3.04 -0.73 8.18
CA TYR A 45 2.53 0.63 8.17
C TYR A 45 3.47 1.53 9.00
N TYR A 46 3.48 2.82 8.67
CA TYR A 46 4.20 3.84 9.42
C TYR A 46 3.22 4.75 10.16
N VAL A 47 3.52 5.08 11.42
CA VAL A 47 2.75 6.04 12.20
C VAL A 47 3.69 7.05 12.87
N ASP A 48 3.27 8.31 12.89
CA ASP A 48 3.92 9.39 13.62
C ASP A 48 2.82 10.13 14.40
N THR A 49 3.09 10.48 15.66
CA THR A 49 2.09 11.02 16.60
C THR A 49 1.94 12.53 16.48
N VAL A 50 3.01 13.25 16.15
CA VAL A 50 2.99 14.71 15.97
C VAL A 50 4.03 15.15 14.92
N GLY A 51 3.53 15.66 13.77
CA GLY A 51 4.36 16.20 12.69
C GLY A 51 4.39 15.31 11.45
N LYS A 52 4.68 15.92 10.29
CA LYS A 52 4.93 15.20 9.04
C LYS A 52 6.44 15.18 8.80
N ASN A 53 7.12 14.11 9.20
CA ASN A 53 8.55 13.96 8.92
C ASN A 53 8.76 13.34 7.53
N THR A 54 8.86 14.20 6.51
CA THR A 54 9.05 13.78 5.12
C THR A 54 10.29 12.88 4.93
N LYS A 55 11.37 13.13 5.68
CA LYS A 55 12.60 12.31 5.60
C LYS A 55 12.33 10.88 6.08
N LYS A 56 11.66 10.73 7.22
CA LYS A 56 11.32 9.41 7.78
C LYS A 56 10.30 8.65 6.95
N ILE A 57 9.31 9.34 6.39
CA ILE A 57 8.35 8.71 5.47
C ILE A 57 9.08 8.17 4.23
N ARG A 58 10.01 8.95 3.65
CA ARG A 58 10.80 8.50 2.49
C ARG A 58 11.69 7.30 2.83
N GLU A 59 12.37 7.35 3.97
CA GLU A 59 13.20 6.25 4.47
C GLU A 59 12.37 4.97 4.66
N TYR A 60 11.20 5.08 5.28
CA TYR A 60 10.27 3.95 5.46
C TYR A 60 9.83 3.34 4.13
N ILE A 61 9.41 4.16 3.16
CA ILE A 61 9.00 3.68 1.83
C ILE A 61 10.14 2.94 1.14
N ASN A 62 11.35 3.49 1.15
CA ASN A 62 12.51 2.87 0.49
C ASN A 62 12.86 1.51 1.13
N ASN A 63 12.81 1.43 2.47
CA ASN A 63 13.08 0.19 3.18
C ASN A 63 11.99 -0.86 2.91
N GLN A 64 10.71 -0.46 2.94
CA GLN A 64 9.58 -1.34 2.64
C GLN A 64 9.68 -1.91 1.22
N LEU A 65 10.01 -1.09 0.22
CA LEU A 65 10.20 -1.54 -1.15
C LEU A 65 11.37 -2.52 -1.28
N LYS A 66 12.46 -2.29 -0.54
CA LYS A 66 13.61 -3.22 -0.53
C LYS A 66 13.24 -4.56 0.11
N GLU A 67 12.53 -4.54 1.23
CA GLU A 67 12.06 -5.74 1.91
C GLU A 67 11.06 -6.53 1.07
N ASP A 68 10.10 -5.84 0.46
CA ASP A 68 9.10 -6.47 -0.40
C ASP A 68 9.73 -7.06 -1.67
N TRP A 69 10.80 -6.44 -2.19
CA TRP A 69 11.61 -6.98 -3.30
C TRP A 69 12.33 -8.26 -2.87
N MET A 70 12.98 -8.25 -1.71
CA MET A 70 13.68 -9.42 -1.16
C MET A 70 12.73 -10.57 -0.82
N ALA A 71 11.49 -10.27 -0.44
CA ALA A 71 10.47 -11.25 -0.10
C ALA A 71 9.66 -11.74 -1.32
N ASP A 72 10.09 -11.41 -2.55
CA ASP A 72 9.39 -11.68 -3.82
C ASP A 72 7.90 -11.27 -3.80
N GLN A 73 7.54 -10.29 -2.94
CA GLN A 73 6.18 -9.74 -2.88
C GLN A 73 5.93 -8.75 -4.02
N ILE A 74 6.99 -8.18 -4.59
CA ILE A 74 6.92 -7.35 -5.79
C ILE A 74 6.80 -8.26 -7.01
N SER A 75 5.58 -8.73 -7.29
CA SER A 75 5.27 -9.59 -8.44
C SER A 75 5.01 -8.81 -9.74
N LEU A 76 4.98 -7.47 -9.68
CA LEU A 76 4.44 -6.65 -10.75
C LEU A 76 5.41 -5.53 -11.15
N SER A 77 6.22 -5.81 -12.18
CA SER A 77 6.68 -4.74 -13.08
C SER A 77 5.48 -4.27 -13.88
N GLU A 78 4.74 -3.30 -13.35
CA GLU A 78 3.52 -2.80 -14.02
C GLU A 78 3.91 -1.94 -15.22
N TYR A 79 3.91 -2.55 -16.41
CA TYR A 79 4.04 -1.82 -17.68
C TYR A 79 2.80 -0.96 -17.99
N ILE A 80 1.69 -1.22 -17.30
CA ILE A 80 0.39 -0.55 -17.44
C ILE A 80 -0.10 -0.20 -16.04
N ASP A 81 -0.35 1.09 -15.83
CA ASP A 81 -0.87 1.64 -14.59
C ASP A 81 -2.20 0.93 -14.23
N PRO A 82 -2.29 0.29 -13.06
CA PRO A 82 -3.46 -0.46 -12.63
C PRO A 82 -4.72 0.40 -12.45
N PHE A 83 -4.58 1.71 -12.20
CA PHE A 83 -5.69 2.61 -11.90
C PHE A 83 -6.17 3.38 -13.13
N THR A 84 -5.26 3.77 -14.01
CA THR A 84 -5.58 4.56 -15.21
C THR A 84 -5.65 3.73 -16.49
N GLY A 85 -5.02 2.55 -16.51
CA GLY A 85 -4.89 1.73 -17.71
C GLY A 85 -3.88 2.28 -18.74
N GLU A 86 -3.19 3.37 -18.43
CA GLU A 86 -2.17 3.95 -19.29
C GLU A 86 -0.84 3.19 -19.18
N LYS A 87 -0.02 3.22 -20.24
CA LYS A 87 1.33 2.67 -20.16
C LYS A 87 2.19 3.51 -19.23
N VAL A 88 2.86 2.88 -18.28
CA VAL A 88 3.80 3.57 -17.40
C VAL A 88 4.94 4.09 -18.25
N LYS A 89 5.09 5.42 -18.35
CA LYS A 89 6.20 6.05 -19.06
C LYS A 89 7.47 5.73 -18.29
N GLY A 90 8.27 4.81 -18.83
CA GLY A 90 9.60 4.52 -18.27
C GLY A 90 10.41 5.82 -18.24
N ASN A 91 10.93 6.18 -17.07
CA ASN A 91 11.95 7.20 -16.99
C ASN A 91 13.16 6.70 -17.79
N LYS A 92 13.47 7.39 -18.90
CA LYS A 92 14.80 7.32 -19.50
C LYS A 92 15.82 7.94 -18.54
#